data_AF-A0A9E5LXA1-F1
#
_entry.id   AF-A0A9E5LXA1-F1
#
_cell.length_a   1.000
_cell.length_b   1.000
_cell.length_c   1.000
_cell.angle_alpha   90.00
_cell.angle_beta   90.00
_cell.angle_gamma   90.00
#
_symmetry.space_group_name_H-M   'P 1'
#
loop_
_entity.id
_entity.type
_entity.pdbx_description
1 polymer ?
#
loop_
_entity_poly.entity_id
_entity_poly.type
_entity_poly.pdbx_seq_one_letter_code
_entity_poly.pdbx_strand_id
1 'polypeptide(L)' 'MKSSVIRRDGEILSGTPCFLGTRVPGRNLIDCLEGGYSIDQFLADFPTV' A
#
# COMPACT_ATOMS: atom_id res chain seq x y z
N MET A 1 -7.43 6.95 19.33
CA MET A 1 -6.07 7.01 18.74
C MET A 1 -6.16 6.49 17.32
N LYS A 2 -5.93 7.34 16.31
CA LYS A 2 -6.03 6.96 14.89
C LYS A 2 -4.72 6.25 14.49
N SER A 3 -4.77 4.93 14.33
CA SER A 3 -3.66 4.15 13.77
C SER A 3 -3.61 4.41 12.27
N SER A 4 -2.56 5.08 11.78
CA SER A 4 -2.40 5.30 10.34
C SER A 4 -1.83 4.04 9.69
N VAL A 5 -2.63 3.38 8.86
CA VAL A 5 -2.22 2.17 8.09
C VAL A 5 -1.26 2.51 6.94
N ILE A 6 -1.25 3.77 6.51
CA ILE A 6 -0.30 4.30 5.54
C ILE A 6 0.65 5.27 6.25
N ARG A 7 1.95 5.10 6.05
CA ARG A 7 3.00 6.00 6.53
C ARG A 7 3.68 6.67 5.34
N ARG A 8 3.77 8.00 5.38
CA ARG A 8 4.68 8.77 4.51
C ARG A 8 5.97 9.00 5.28
N ASP A 9 7.07 8.60 4.67
CA ASP A 9 8.40 8.83 5.21
C ASP A 9 9.25 9.43 4.09
N GLY A 10 9.76 10.65 4.28
CA GLY A 10 10.50 11.39 3.26
C GLY A 10 11.77 10.68 2.79
N GLU A 11 12.30 9.78 3.61
CA GLU A 11 13.49 8.99 3.32
C GLU A 11 13.15 7.68 2.56
N ILE A 12 11.87 7.28 2.54
CA ILE A 12 11.41 6.04 1.88
C ILE A 12 10.73 6.39 0.56
N LEU A 13 11.28 5.86 -0.55
CA LEU A 13 10.73 6.03 -1.90
C LEU A 13 10.40 7.51 -2.23
N SER A 14 11.29 8.43 -1.83
CA SER A 14 11.12 9.88 -2.05
C SER A 14 9.84 10.48 -1.42
N GLY A 15 9.39 9.94 -0.29
CA GLY A 15 8.17 10.40 0.39
C GLY A 15 6.89 9.69 -0.05
N THR A 16 7.01 8.58 -0.80
CA THR A 16 5.86 7.84 -1.28
C THR A 16 5.11 7.17 -0.11
N PRO A 17 3.79 7.39 0.04
CA PRO A 17 2.99 6.74 1.07
C PRO A 17 2.95 5.22 0.90
N CYS A 18 3.46 4.48 1.89
CA CYS A 18 3.47 3.02 1.90
C CYS A 18 2.66 2.43 3.06
N PHE A 19 2.19 1.20 2.92
CA PHE A 19 1.57 0.46 4.02
C PHE A 19 2.57 0.26 5.16
N LEU A 20 2.10 0.48 6.38
CA LEU A 20 2.94 0.41 7.58
C LEU A 20 3.53 -1.00 7.74
N GLY A 21 4.84 -1.09 7.96
CA GLY A 21 5.54 -2.39 8.04
C GLY A 21 5.91 -2.98 6.67
N THR A 22 5.54 -2.33 5.57
CA THR A 22 5.89 -2.76 4.22
C THR A 22 6.57 -1.65 3.42
N ARG A 23 7.07 -2.00 2.23
CA ARG A 23 7.47 -1.05 1.19
C ARG A 23 6.45 -0.98 0.04
N VAL A 24 5.24 -1.48 0.27
CA VAL A 24 4.17 -1.49 -0.74
C VAL A 24 3.50 -0.12 -0.75
N PRO A 25 3.54 0.62 -1.87
CA PRO A 25 2.89 1.90 -1.98
C PRO A 25 1.37 1.75 -1.86
N GLY A 26 0.70 2.67 -1.15
CA GLY A 26 -0.77 2.70 -1.14
C GLY A 26 -1.36 2.91 -2.55
N ARG A 27 -0.57 3.49 -3.46
CA ARG A 27 -0.94 3.66 -4.88
C ARG A 27 -1.16 2.33 -5.60
N ASN A 28 -0.43 1.26 -5.27
CA ASN A 28 -0.63 -0.05 -5.89
C ASN A 28 -2.04 -0.59 -5.66
N LEU A 29 -2.60 -0.39 -4.47
CA LEU A 29 -3.98 -0.83 -4.20
C LEU A 29 -4.97 -0.10 -5.11
N ILE A 30 -4.77 1.22 -5.30
CA ILE A 30 -5.62 2.02 -6.18
C ILE A 30 -5.49 1.55 -7.63
N ASP A 31 -4.27 1.35 -8.13
CA ASP A 31 -4.01 0.87 -9.49
C ASP A 31 -4.62 -0.52 -9.73
N CYS A 32 -4.53 -1.43 -8.74
CA CYS A 32 -5.19 -2.74 -8.80
C CYS A 32 -6.71 -2.61 -8.93
N LEU A 33 -7.32 -1.75 -8.12
CA LEU A 33 -8.77 -1.54 -8.18
C LEU A 33 -9.19 -0.87 -9.50
N GLU A 34 -8.40 0.09 -10.01
CA GLU A 34 -8.62 0.73 -11.31
C GLU A 34 -8.45 -0.26 -12.47
N GLY A 35 -7.53 -1.21 -12.33
CA GLY A 35 -7.33 -2.32 -13.27
C GLY A 35 -8.39 -3.41 -13.22
N GLY A 36 -9.37 -3.30 -12.31
CA GLY A 36 -10.47 -4.27 -12.16
C GLY A 36 -10.10 -5.52 -11.34
N TYR A 37 -8.96 -5.50 -10.64
CA TYR A 37 -8.57 -6.58 -9.74
C TYR A 37 -9.32 -6.50 -8.41
N SER A 38 -9.62 -7.65 -7.83
CA SER A 38 -10.25 -7.72 -6.50
C SER A 38 -9.23 -7.50 -5.38
N ILE A 39 -9.71 -7.06 -4.21
CA ILE A 39 -8.87 -6.92 -3.01
C ILE A 39 -8.18 -8.24 -2.64
N ASP A 40 -8.88 -9.37 -2.79
CA ASP A 40 -8.32 -10.70 -2.51
C ASP A 40 -7.09 -11.01 -3.38
N GLN A 41 -7.13 -10.65 -4.67
CA GLN A 41 -5.99 -10.80 -5.57
C GLN A 41 -4.83 -9.90 -5.14
N PHE A 42 -5.11 -8.66 -4.75
CA PHE A 42 -4.08 -7.76 -4.23
C PHE A 42 -3.41 -8.33 -2.97
N LEU A 43 -4.19 -8.90 -2.04
CA LEU A 43 -3.64 -9.52 -0.82
C LEU A 43 -2.86 -10.80 -1.11
N ALA A 44 -3.22 -11.55 -2.16
CA ALA A 44 -2.44 -12.69 -2.62
C ALA A 44 -1.06 -12.29 -3.17
N ASP A 45 -0.99 -11.17 -3.90
CA ASP A 45 0.27 -10.60 -4.41
C ASP A 45 1.10 -9.90 -3.31
N PHE A 46 0.46 -9.29 -2.32
CA PHE A 46 1.09 -8.56 -1.22
C PHE A 46 0.66 -9.09 0.16
N PRO A 47 1.05 -10.33 0.55
CA PRO A 47 0.59 -10.96 1.79
C PRO A 47 1.15 -10.33 3.07
N THR A 48 2.06 -9.36 2.95
CA THR A 48 2.68 -8.64 4.06
C THR A 48 2.02 -7.31 4.37
N VAL A 49 1.10 -6.85 3.51
CA VAL A 49 0.23 -5.69 3.74
C VAL A 49 -0.85 -6.05 4.75
#